data_AF-A0A916WWW7-F1
#
_entry.id   AF-A0A916WWW7-F1
#
_cell.length_a   1.000
_cell.length_b   1.000
_cell.length_c   1.000
_cell.angle_alpha   90.00
_cell.angle_beta   90.00
_cell.angle_gamma   90.00
#
_symmetry.space_group_name_H-M   'P 1'
#
loop_
_entity.id
_entity.type
_entity.pdbx_description
1 polymer ?
#
loop_
_entity_poly.entity_id
_entity_poly.type
_entity_poly.pdbx_seq_one_letter_code
_entity_poly.pdbx_strand_id
1 'polypeptide(L)'
;MHHANAFYGHAAVLARYCGLDDVPPIHGYLQHGWNLHHGFAVGHDFIPGVPKLVWSEAVRRRGWAMGLRDYCVIGSPWAYLLAQQADSPPEGVGTIVYPFHGWEGQQIVGDHAAYADEIRAVEGDVPLTMCLYWNDFEDPHIRKVYDDKGFRVISHGRRGHGNVGGDTDFLDRQLAELQRHRRVVSNRLGSALLYGAALGREIGVYGDPMVLENDHAVLGGMARQQRLFPQLHQEVVPPEVAKRTARVELGTDVLLPPERLREMLGWQVTPVPCRT
;
A
#
# COMPACT_ATOMS: atom_id res chain seq x y z
N MET A 1 15.26 15.79 3.21
CA MET A 1 14.52 14.58 2.79
C MET A 1 13.12 14.66 3.38
N HIS A 2 12.08 14.47 2.58
CA HIS A 2 10.73 14.38 3.13
C HIS A 2 10.58 13.05 3.90
N HIS A 3 10.25 13.09 5.20
CA HIS A 3 10.29 11.91 6.07
C HIS A 3 9.38 10.76 5.60
N ALA A 4 8.26 11.06 4.95
CA ALA A 4 7.35 10.04 4.43
C ALA A 4 7.96 9.18 3.31
N ASN A 5 9.09 9.58 2.73
CA ASN A 5 9.77 8.80 1.69
C ASN A 5 10.32 7.47 2.23
N ALA A 6 10.54 7.36 3.54
CA ALA A 6 11.02 6.14 4.19
C ALA A 6 9.89 5.19 4.65
N PHE A 7 8.63 5.61 4.57
CA PHE A 7 7.51 4.81 5.06
C PHE A 7 7.44 3.45 4.37
N TYR A 8 7.15 2.41 5.16
CA TYR A 8 6.98 1.02 4.72
C TYR A 8 8.18 0.44 3.96
N GLY A 9 9.38 0.98 4.14
CA GLY A 9 10.57 0.49 3.43
C GLY A 9 10.62 0.86 1.95
N HIS A 10 9.80 1.81 1.48
CA HIS A 10 9.71 2.18 0.06
C HIS A 10 11.06 2.56 -0.54
N ALA A 11 11.82 3.44 0.13
CA ALA A 11 13.14 3.86 -0.34
C ALA A 11 14.14 2.68 -0.38
N ALA A 12 14.05 1.73 0.55
CA ALA A 12 14.92 0.55 0.58
C ALA A 12 14.67 -0.37 -0.62
N VAL A 13 13.41 -0.60 -0.98
CA VAL A 13 13.04 -1.39 -2.17
C VAL A 13 13.57 -0.75 -3.45
N LEU A 14 13.44 0.57 -3.58
CA LEU A 14 13.92 1.30 -4.75
C LEU A 14 15.46 1.33 -4.82
N ALA A 15 16.15 1.48 -3.68
CA ALA A 15 17.62 1.44 -3.61
C ALA A 15 18.16 0.07 -4.04
N ARG A 16 17.54 -1.00 -3.54
CA ARG A 16 17.88 -2.38 -3.91
C ARG A 16 17.66 -2.67 -5.39
N TYR A 17 16.53 -2.22 -5.97
CA TYR A 17 16.31 -2.31 -7.42
C TYR A 17 17.37 -1.55 -8.23
N CYS A 18 17.86 -0.43 -7.70
CA CYS A 18 18.93 0.37 -8.31
C CYS A 18 20.34 -0.20 -8.08
N GLY A 19 20.48 -1.30 -7.35
CA GLY A 19 21.78 -1.91 -7.03
C GLY A 19 22.62 -1.06 -6.07
N LEU A 20 21.99 -0.32 -5.15
CA LEU A 20 22.67 0.48 -4.13
C LEU A 20 22.73 -0.27 -2.80
N ASP A 21 23.88 -0.22 -2.13
CA ASP A 21 24.08 -0.82 -0.80
C ASP A 21 23.46 0.01 0.32
N ASP A 22 23.46 1.34 0.16
CA ASP A 22 22.83 2.30 1.06
C ASP A 22 21.55 2.88 0.45
N VAL A 23 20.71 3.51 1.28
CA VAL A 23 19.47 4.19 0.86
C VAL A 23 19.68 5.70 0.84
N PRO A 24 20.00 6.33 -0.31
CA PRO A 24 20.24 7.76 -0.34
C PRO A 24 18.92 8.56 -0.19
N PRO A 25 18.99 9.84 0.22
CA PRO A 25 17.83 10.71 0.24
C PRO A 25 17.16 10.84 -1.13
N ILE A 26 15.85 10.60 -1.17
CA ILE A 26 15.03 10.87 -2.35
C ILE A 26 14.79 12.38 -2.47
N HIS A 27 15.13 12.93 -3.63
CA HIS A 27 14.78 14.30 -4.02
C HIS A 27 13.35 14.35 -4.58
N GLY A 28 12.38 14.61 -3.70
CA GLY A 28 10.97 14.69 -4.07
C GLY A 28 10.03 14.17 -2.98
N TYR A 29 8.74 14.13 -3.31
CA TYR A 29 7.70 13.50 -2.51
C TYR A 29 7.32 12.16 -3.12
N LEU A 30 7.54 11.07 -2.39
CA LEU A 30 7.18 9.73 -2.84
C LEU A 30 5.76 9.36 -2.37
N GLN A 31 4.90 8.96 -3.31
CA GLN A 31 3.61 8.35 -2.99
C GLN A 31 3.84 7.06 -2.18
N HIS A 32 3.20 6.97 -1.02
CA HIS A 32 3.40 5.85 -0.08
C HIS A 32 2.16 4.95 0.11
N GLY A 33 1.04 5.28 -0.52
CA GLY A 33 -0.18 4.48 -0.44
C GLY A 33 -1.11 4.76 -1.61
N TRP A 34 -2.02 3.83 -1.87
CA TRP A 34 -3.10 4.04 -2.82
C TRP A 34 -4.17 4.96 -2.22
N ASN A 35 -4.66 5.91 -3.02
CA ASN A 35 -5.82 6.72 -2.69
C ASN A 35 -6.51 7.22 -3.98
N LEU A 36 -7.77 7.64 -3.82
CA LEU A 36 -8.57 8.25 -4.88
C LEU A 36 -8.25 9.72 -5.15
N HIS A 37 -7.26 10.26 -4.45
CA HIS A 37 -6.85 11.65 -4.53
C HIS A 37 -5.67 11.78 -5.49
N HIS A 38 -4.77 12.71 -5.20
CA HIS A 38 -3.61 13.03 -6.02
C HIS A 38 -2.34 12.24 -5.62
N GLY A 39 -2.49 11.13 -4.89
CA GLY A 39 -1.38 10.26 -4.48
C GLY A 39 -0.72 10.63 -3.15
N PHE A 40 -1.16 11.68 -2.47
CA PHE A 40 -0.62 12.08 -1.17
C PHE A 40 -1.75 12.40 -0.18
N ALA A 41 -1.41 12.53 1.11
CA ALA A 41 -2.36 12.88 2.15
C ALA A 41 -3.07 14.21 1.85
N VAL A 42 -4.32 14.34 2.31
CA VAL A 42 -5.09 15.58 2.18
C VAL A 42 -4.40 16.70 2.95
N GLY A 43 -4.34 17.89 2.35
CA GLY A 43 -3.70 19.06 2.99
C GLY A 43 -2.18 18.98 3.04
N HIS A 44 -1.56 18.09 2.27
CA HIS A 44 -0.10 18.03 2.19
C HIS A 44 0.47 19.27 1.48
N ASP A 45 1.34 20.01 2.16
CA ASP A 45 1.99 21.19 1.60
C ASP A 45 3.16 20.81 0.71
N PHE A 46 3.06 21.20 -0.56
CA PHE A 46 4.11 20.96 -1.55
C PHE A 46 4.96 22.21 -1.79
N ILE A 47 6.27 22.04 -1.77
CA ILE A 47 7.21 23.07 -2.22
C ILE A 47 7.15 23.15 -3.76
N PRO A 48 6.93 24.32 -4.36
CA PRO A 48 6.93 24.48 -5.81
C PRO A 48 8.23 24.01 -6.46
N GLY A 49 8.13 23.32 -7.62
CA GLY A 49 9.28 22.81 -8.35
C GLY A 49 9.90 21.52 -7.80
N VAL A 50 9.47 21.05 -6.62
CA VAL A 50 9.90 19.77 -6.06
C VAL A 50 9.03 18.64 -6.66
N PRO A 51 9.66 17.57 -7.21
CA PRO A 51 8.93 16.54 -7.93
C PRO A 51 8.03 15.69 -7.01
N LYS A 52 6.89 15.29 -7.54
CA LYS A 52 5.91 14.37 -6.96
C LYS A 52 6.01 13.04 -7.67
N LEU A 53 6.68 12.10 -7.03
CA LEU A 53 6.97 10.77 -7.55
C LEU A 53 5.76 9.87 -7.27
N VAL A 54 5.00 9.54 -8.32
CA VAL A 54 3.73 8.81 -8.21
C VAL A 54 3.74 7.50 -8.98
N TRP A 55 2.83 6.62 -8.59
CA TRP A 55 2.83 5.25 -9.09
C TRP A 55 2.34 5.16 -10.53
N SER A 56 1.39 6.00 -10.94
CA SER A 56 0.75 5.81 -12.24
C SER A 56 0.31 7.11 -12.89
N GLU A 57 0.06 7.01 -14.19
CA GLU A 57 -0.55 8.06 -14.98
C GLU A 57 -1.94 8.44 -14.46
N ALA A 58 -2.69 7.48 -13.91
CA ALA A 58 -3.99 7.74 -13.30
C ALA A 58 -3.86 8.73 -12.13
N VAL A 59 -2.87 8.53 -11.25
CA VAL A 59 -2.60 9.45 -10.12
C VAL A 59 -2.16 10.82 -10.63
N ARG A 60 -1.27 10.88 -11.62
CA ARG A 60 -0.82 12.14 -12.22
C ARG A 60 -2.00 12.95 -12.77
N ARG A 61 -2.89 12.33 -13.54
CA ARG A 61 -4.10 12.98 -14.09
C ARG A 61 -5.00 13.53 -12.98
N ARG A 62 -5.18 12.77 -11.88
CA ARG A 62 -5.95 13.25 -10.72
C ARG A 62 -5.30 14.49 -10.09
N GLY A 63 -3.99 14.49 -9.90
CA GLY A 63 -3.26 15.67 -9.39
C GLY A 63 -3.35 16.88 -10.33
N TRP A 64 -3.22 16.68 -11.64
CA TRP A 64 -3.32 17.75 -12.63
C TRP A 64 -4.70 18.39 -12.68
N ALA A 65 -5.76 17.58 -12.59
CA ALA A 65 -7.14 18.05 -12.51
C ALA A 65 -7.42 18.92 -11.27
N MET A 66 -6.60 18.76 -10.22
CA MET A 66 -6.62 19.58 -9.01
C MET A 66 -5.71 20.81 -9.07
N GLY A 67 -5.09 21.09 -10.22
CA GLY A 67 -4.18 22.22 -10.39
C GLY A 67 -2.74 21.97 -9.93
N LEU A 68 -2.42 20.79 -9.39
CA LEU A 68 -1.07 20.44 -8.98
C LEU A 68 -0.18 20.11 -10.20
N ARG A 69 1.13 20.34 -10.07
CA ARG A 69 2.14 20.14 -11.11
C ARG A 69 3.37 19.40 -10.57
N ASP A 70 4.37 19.22 -11.43
CA ASP A 70 5.64 18.55 -11.12
C ASP A 70 5.47 17.06 -10.79
N TYR A 71 4.53 16.40 -11.45
CA TYR A 71 4.31 14.95 -11.30
C TYR A 71 5.25 14.16 -12.19
N CYS A 72 5.86 13.15 -11.59
CA CYS A 72 6.76 12.20 -12.23
C CYS A 72 6.23 10.79 -11.97
N VAL A 73 5.81 10.10 -13.02
CA VAL A 73 5.33 8.71 -12.91
C VAL A 73 6.53 7.78 -12.89
N ILE A 74 6.66 6.96 -11.86
CA ILE A 74 7.79 6.03 -11.70
C ILE A 74 7.35 4.58 -11.46
N GLY A 75 6.06 4.30 -11.19
CA GLY A 75 5.63 2.99 -10.69
C GLY A 75 5.65 2.92 -9.16
N SER A 76 4.90 1.98 -8.58
CA SER A 76 4.91 1.77 -7.14
C SER A 76 6.18 1.04 -6.67
N PRO A 77 6.70 1.32 -5.45
CA PRO A 77 7.76 0.50 -4.85
C PRO A 77 7.37 -0.99 -4.80
N TRP A 78 6.09 -1.31 -4.60
CA TRP A 78 5.58 -2.68 -4.73
C TRP A 78 5.86 -3.29 -6.10
N ALA A 79 5.62 -2.58 -7.19
CA ALA A 79 5.88 -3.08 -8.54
C ALA A 79 7.38 -3.35 -8.78
N TYR A 80 8.26 -2.50 -8.24
CA TYR A 80 9.70 -2.73 -8.24
C TYR A 80 10.12 -3.93 -7.39
N LEU A 81 9.44 -4.17 -6.26
CA LEU A 81 9.64 -5.36 -5.44
C LEU A 81 9.26 -6.63 -6.22
N LEU A 82 8.12 -6.62 -6.93
CA LEU A 82 7.70 -7.73 -7.77
C LEU A 82 8.66 -7.99 -8.94
N ALA A 83 9.21 -6.93 -9.56
CA ALA A 83 10.18 -7.05 -10.64
C ALA A 83 11.51 -7.70 -10.21
N GLN A 84 11.78 -7.78 -8.90
CA GLN A 84 12.95 -8.46 -8.33
C GLN A 84 12.68 -9.93 -8.01
N GLN A 85 11.44 -10.41 -8.14
CA GLN A 85 11.10 -11.82 -7.92
C GLN A 85 11.36 -12.63 -9.19
N ALA A 86 12.10 -13.73 -9.07
CA ALA A 86 12.43 -14.60 -10.20
C ALA A 86 11.29 -15.56 -10.58
N ASP A 87 10.44 -15.93 -9.61
CA ASP A 87 9.49 -17.01 -9.76
C ASP A 87 8.04 -16.55 -9.59
N SER A 88 7.14 -17.27 -10.27
CA SER A 88 5.71 -17.16 -9.96
C SER A 88 5.46 -17.67 -8.55
N PRO A 89 4.66 -16.96 -7.74
CA PRO A 89 4.44 -17.40 -6.37
C PRO A 89 3.66 -18.71 -6.37
N PRO A 90 3.91 -19.61 -5.40
CA PRO A 90 3.17 -20.86 -5.29
C PRO A 90 1.67 -20.60 -5.09
N GLU A 91 0.86 -21.65 -5.28
CA GLU A 91 -0.53 -21.60 -4.88
C GLU A 91 -0.61 -21.39 -3.37
N GLY A 92 -1.25 -20.30 -2.95
CA GLY A 92 -1.41 -20.01 -1.53
C GLY A 92 -2.57 -20.79 -0.90
N VAL A 93 -2.66 -20.72 0.43
CA VAL A 93 -3.72 -21.36 1.22
C VAL A 93 -4.37 -20.33 2.13
N GLY A 94 -5.69 -20.43 2.31
CA GLY A 94 -6.44 -19.57 3.21
C GLY A 94 -6.52 -18.11 2.77
N THR A 95 -6.96 -17.28 3.70
CA THR A 95 -7.30 -15.88 3.46
C THR A 95 -6.58 -14.95 4.43
N ILE A 96 -5.94 -13.92 3.90
CA ILE A 96 -5.40 -12.81 4.69
C ILE A 96 -6.34 -11.61 4.60
N VAL A 97 -6.67 -11.06 5.76
CA VAL A 97 -7.61 -9.96 5.95
C VAL A 97 -6.85 -8.71 6.33
N TYR A 98 -7.15 -7.60 5.67
CA TYR A 98 -6.64 -6.28 5.99
C TYR A 98 -7.80 -5.38 6.42
N PRO A 99 -8.14 -5.30 7.71
CA PRO A 99 -9.16 -4.38 8.17
C PRO A 99 -8.73 -2.96 7.87
N PHE A 100 -9.70 -2.13 7.54
CA PHE A 100 -9.53 -0.70 7.55
C PHE A 100 -9.14 -0.27 8.96
N HIS A 101 -8.11 0.58 9.03
CA HIS A 101 -7.50 1.04 10.27
C HIS A 101 -7.46 2.56 10.30
N GLY A 102 -7.51 3.09 11.52
CA GLY A 102 -7.14 4.47 11.78
C GLY A 102 -5.63 4.66 11.63
N TRP A 103 -5.15 5.88 11.82
CA TRP A 103 -3.72 6.15 11.94
C TRP A 103 -3.48 7.03 13.17
N GLU A 104 -2.24 7.40 13.46
CA GLU A 104 -1.88 8.11 14.69
C GLU A 104 -2.69 9.41 14.93
N GLY A 105 -3.29 9.98 13.88
CA GLY A 105 -4.16 11.15 13.94
C GLY A 105 -5.68 10.90 13.88
N GLN A 106 -6.17 9.65 13.75
CA GLN A 106 -7.61 9.37 13.59
C GLN A 106 -7.97 7.96 14.07
N GLN A 107 -8.88 7.85 15.05
CA GLN A 107 -9.35 6.58 15.61
C GLN A 107 -10.56 6.03 14.82
N ILE A 108 -10.69 4.70 14.78
CA ILE A 108 -11.85 4.01 14.20
C ILE A 108 -12.91 3.79 15.26
N VAL A 109 -14.17 3.95 14.86
CA VAL A 109 -15.33 3.35 15.55
C VAL A 109 -15.79 2.16 14.70
N GLY A 110 -15.65 0.95 15.25
CA GLY A 110 -16.04 -0.29 14.58
C GLY A 110 -16.05 -1.47 15.55
N ASP A 111 -16.84 -2.50 15.24
CA ASP A 111 -16.93 -3.72 16.03
C ASP A 111 -16.01 -4.80 15.43
N HIS A 112 -14.82 -4.96 16.03
CA HIS A 112 -13.85 -5.97 15.62
C HIS A 112 -14.38 -7.40 15.72
N ALA A 113 -15.27 -7.68 16.69
CA ALA A 113 -15.81 -9.02 16.89
C ALA A 113 -16.84 -9.34 15.81
N ALA A 114 -17.74 -8.41 15.51
CA ALA A 114 -18.71 -8.56 14.43
C ALA A 114 -18.02 -8.71 13.07
N TYR A 115 -16.98 -7.92 12.80
CA TYR A 115 -16.22 -8.04 11.56
C TYR A 115 -15.53 -9.41 11.44
N ALA A 116 -14.94 -9.92 12.52
CA ALA A 116 -14.33 -11.25 12.53
C ALA A 116 -15.36 -12.37 12.28
N ASP A 117 -16.57 -12.24 12.82
CA ASP A 117 -17.67 -13.19 12.59
C ASP A 117 -18.14 -13.18 11.13
N GLU A 118 -18.25 -12.00 10.54
CA GLU A 118 -18.61 -11.85 9.12
C GLU A 118 -17.56 -12.48 8.20
N ILE A 119 -16.27 -12.22 8.44
CA ILE A 119 -15.19 -12.85 7.67
C ILE A 119 -15.30 -14.39 7.77
N ARG A 120 -15.50 -14.93 8.98
CA ARG A 120 -15.61 -16.38 9.16
C ARG A 120 -16.83 -16.95 8.43
N ALA A 121 -17.95 -16.22 8.40
CA ALA A 121 -19.16 -16.63 7.70
C ALA A 121 -18.96 -16.70 6.19
N VAL A 122 -18.22 -15.75 5.59
CA VAL A 122 -17.97 -15.69 4.14
C VAL A 122 -16.86 -16.66 3.72
N GLU A 123 -15.73 -16.68 4.43
CA GLU A 123 -14.55 -17.44 4.04
C GLU A 123 -14.60 -18.91 4.50
N GLY A 124 -15.46 -19.23 5.47
CA GLY A 124 -15.68 -20.58 5.97
C GLY A 124 -14.52 -21.15 6.80
N ASP A 125 -14.38 -22.47 6.74
CA ASP A 125 -13.36 -23.22 7.50
C ASP A 125 -12.04 -23.31 6.72
N VAL A 126 -11.38 -22.17 6.56
CA VAL A 126 -10.02 -22.07 6.01
C VAL A 126 -9.09 -21.39 7.02
N PRO A 127 -7.76 -21.53 6.87
CA PRO A 127 -6.83 -20.73 7.64
C PRO A 127 -7.07 -19.23 7.40
N LEU A 128 -7.31 -18.47 8.47
CA LEU A 128 -7.53 -17.03 8.42
C LEU A 128 -6.39 -16.29 9.12
N THR A 129 -5.83 -15.29 8.44
CA THR A 129 -4.81 -14.40 8.98
C THR A 129 -5.36 -12.98 9.05
N MET A 130 -5.38 -12.37 10.23
CA MET A 130 -5.76 -10.98 10.43
C MET A 130 -4.49 -10.11 10.45
N CYS A 131 -4.30 -9.26 9.44
CA CYS A 131 -3.15 -8.36 9.37
C CYS A 131 -3.53 -6.95 9.82
N LEU A 132 -3.22 -6.64 11.08
CA LEU A 132 -3.52 -5.36 11.70
C LEU A 132 -2.44 -4.32 11.39
N TYR A 133 -2.86 -3.05 11.29
CA TYR A 133 -1.92 -1.95 11.34
C TYR A 133 -1.20 -1.93 12.69
N TRP A 134 0.03 -1.43 12.72
CA TRP A 134 0.89 -1.58 13.90
C TRP A 134 0.30 -0.97 15.17
N ASN A 135 -0.46 0.14 15.09
CA ASN A 135 -1.16 0.70 16.24
C ASN A 135 -2.18 -0.30 16.82
N ASP A 136 -3.06 -0.83 15.97
CA ASP A 136 -4.09 -1.80 16.36
C ASP A 136 -3.47 -3.12 16.83
N PHE A 137 -2.34 -3.49 16.22
CA PHE A 137 -1.57 -4.67 16.63
C PHE A 137 -0.89 -4.48 17.99
N GLU A 138 -0.50 -3.28 18.37
CA GLU A 138 0.09 -3.04 19.70
C GLU A 138 -0.95 -3.09 20.81
N ASP A 139 -2.23 -2.84 20.51
CA ASP A 139 -3.32 -3.03 21.45
C ASP A 139 -3.61 -4.52 21.69
N PRO A 140 -3.35 -5.06 22.90
CA PRO A 140 -3.63 -6.46 23.21
C PRO A 140 -5.13 -6.79 23.21
N HIS A 141 -6.03 -5.82 23.45
CA HIS A 141 -7.48 -6.07 23.42
C HIS A 141 -7.95 -6.33 21.99
N ILE A 142 -7.56 -5.49 21.03
CA ILE A 142 -7.91 -5.67 19.62
C ILE A 142 -7.35 -7.00 19.11
N ARG A 143 -6.07 -7.31 19.39
CA ARG A 143 -5.47 -8.59 18.99
C ARG A 143 -6.23 -9.78 19.56
N LYS A 144 -6.57 -9.74 20.86
CA LYS A 144 -7.25 -10.83 21.54
C LYS A 144 -8.62 -11.14 20.94
N VAL A 145 -9.36 -10.14 20.47
CA VAL A 145 -10.66 -10.35 19.78
C VAL A 145 -10.53 -11.29 18.58
N TYR A 146 -9.50 -11.13 17.77
CA TYR A 146 -9.28 -11.97 16.60
C TYR A 146 -8.63 -13.32 16.95
N ASP A 147 -7.69 -13.33 17.89
CA ASP A 147 -7.02 -14.55 18.37
C ASP A 147 -8.03 -15.54 18.98
N ASP A 148 -8.96 -15.05 19.82
CA ASP A 148 -10.03 -15.85 20.43
C ASP A 148 -11.00 -16.45 19.39
N LYS A 149 -11.06 -15.88 18.18
CA LYS A 149 -11.86 -16.36 17.05
C LYS A 149 -11.05 -17.22 16.06
N GLY A 150 -9.83 -17.62 16.44
CA GLY A 150 -8.98 -18.55 15.71
C GLY A 150 -8.31 -17.93 14.48
N PHE A 151 -8.09 -16.62 14.45
CA PHE A 151 -7.27 -15.96 13.43
C PHE A 151 -5.79 -16.00 13.85
N ARG A 152 -4.88 -16.20 12.88
CA ARG A 152 -3.48 -15.83 13.06
C ARG A 152 -3.38 -14.31 12.98
N VAL A 153 -3.04 -13.63 14.08
CA VAL A 153 -2.95 -12.17 14.11
C VAL A 153 -1.52 -11.70 13.87
N ILE A 154 -1.31 -10.82 12.89
CA ILE A 154 0.02 -10.33 12.50
C ILE A 154 0.01 -8.81 12.24
N SER A 155 1.21 -8.23 12.15
CA SER A 155 1.47 -6.93 11.52
C SER A 155 2.71 -7.07 10.64
N HIS A 156 2.77 -6.32 9.53
CA HIS A 156 3.96 -6.28 8.68
C HIS A 156 5.09 -5.45 9.28
N GLY A 157 4.80 -4.66 10.30
CA GLY A 157 5.78 -3.81 10.97
C GLY A 157 5.29 -2.39 11.20
N ARG A 158 6.13 -1.57 11.81
CA ARG A 158 5.88 -0.16 12.08
C ARG A 158 6.16 0.68 10.85
N ARG A 159 5.30 1.67 10.59
CA ARG A 159 5.53 2.69 9.56
C ARG A 159 6.71 3.61 9.93
N GLY A 160 6.88 3.86 11.23
CA GLY A 160 7.79 4.88 11.78
C GLY A 160 7.24 6.30 11.63
N HIS A 161 7.97 7.25 12.22
CA HIS A 161 7.71 8.69 12.10
C HIS A 161 9.03 9.46 12.10
N GLY A 162 9.16 10.49 11.26
CA GLY A 162 10.37 11.33 11.23
C GLY A 162 11.68 10.57 10.95
N ASN A 163 11.64 9.48 10.16
CA ASN A 163 12.74 8.54 9.91
C ASN A 163 13.18 7.69 11.13
N VAL A 164 12.35 7.60 12.17
CA VAL A 164 12.62 6.81 13.38
C VAL A 164 11.61 5.68 13.51
N GLY A 165 12.08 4.49 13.88
CA GLY A 165 11.25 3.35 14.30
C GLY A 165 10.42 2.68 13.21
N GLY A 166 10.70 2.94 11.92
CA GLY A 166 10.05 2.28 10.79
C GLY A 166 10.79 1.02 10.36
N ASP A 167 10.04 -0.06 10.12
CA ASP A 167 10.58 -1.31 9.58
C ASP A 167 10.87 -1.15 8.07
N THR A 168 12.13 -1.33 7.67
CA THR A 168 12.56 -1.16 6.27
C THR A 168 12.22 -2.36 5.39
N ASP A 169 11.86 -3.50 5.98
CA ASP A 169 11.45 -4.75 5.33
C ASP A 169 9.92 -4.93 5.32
N PHE A 170 9.13 -3.89 5.63
CA PHE A 170 7.67 -3.96 5.70
C PHE A 170 7.04 -4.53 4.41
N LEU A 171 7.41 -4.01 3.23
CA LEU A 171 6.87 -4.53 1.97
C LEU A 171 7.38 -5.94 1.66
N ASP A 172 8.58 -6.30 2.07
CA ASP A 172 9.12 -7.66 1.92
C ASP A 172 8.31 -8.66 2.77
N ARG A 173 8.00 -8.32 4.03
CA ARG A 173 7.11 -9.12 4.90
C ARG A 173 5.70 -9.22 4.33
N GLN A 174 5.16 -8.11 3.80
CA GLN A 174 3.86 -8.10 3.14
C GLN A 174 3.84 -9.02 1.92
N LEU A 175 4.87 -8.97 1.07
CA LEU A 175 5.02 -9.88 -0.06
C LEU A 175 5.07 -11.34 0.40
N ALA A 176 5.88 -11.67 1.39
CA ALA A 176 5.99 -13.03 1.91
C ALA A 176 4.63 -13.57 2.42
N GLU A 177 3.84 -12.75 3.12
CA GLU A 177 2.51 -13.16 3.56
C GLU A 177 1.52 -13.26 2.39
N LEU A 178 1.48 -12.30 1.47
CA LEU A 178 0.60 -12.40 0.29
C LEU A 178 0.94 -13.60 -0.60
N GLN A 179 2.21 -14.01 -0.66
CA GLN A 179 2.63 -15.23 -1.36
C GLN A 179 2.13 -16.51 -0.67
N ARG A 180 1.87 -16.51 0.63
CA ARG A 180 1.36 -17.69 1.35
C ARG A 180 -0.15 -17.86 1.22
N HIS A 181 -0.89 -16.80 0.92
CA HIS A 181 -2.35 -16.82 0.92
C HIS A 181 -2.93 -16.97 -0.48
N ARG A 182 -4.03 -17.72 -0.60
CA ARG A 182 -4.78 -17.81 -1.85
C ARG A 182 -5.51 -16.50 -2.14
N ARG A 183 -5.99 -15.86 -1.08
CA ARG A 183 -7.00 -14.83 -1.12
C ARG A 183 -6.70 -13.68 -0.17
N VAL A 184 -7.05 -12.47 -0.58
CA VAL A 184 -6.79 -11.21 0.12
C VAL A 184 -8.09 -10.42 0.23
N VAL A 185 -8.52 -10.09 1.43
CA VAL A 185 -9.80 -9.39 1.64
C VAL A 185 -9.65 -8.19 2.55
N SER A 186 -10.56 -7.23 2.40
CA SER A 186 -10.66 -6.05 3.24
C SER A 186 -12.10 -5.55 3.24
N ASN A 187 -12.47 -4.77 4.24
CA ASN A 187 -13.72 -4.01 4.27
C ASN A 187 -13.66 -2.68 3.49
N ARG A 188 -12.47 -2.27 3.04
CA ARG A 188 -12.31 -1.11 2.13
C ARG A 188 -11.28 -1.38 1.04
N LEU A 189 -11.43 -0.73 -0.11
CA LEU A 189 -10.39 -0.80 -1.12
C LEU A 189 -9.13 -0.05 -0.65
N GLY A 190 -7.97 -0.69 -0.76
CA GLY A 190 -6.69 -0.15 -0.32
C GLY A 190 -5.51 -0.83 -1.02
N SER A 191 -4.29 -0.36 -0.71
CA SER A 191 -3.06 -0.84 -1.34
C SER A 191 -2.90 -2.36 -1.27
N ALA A 192 -3.21 -2.97 -0.12
CA ALA A 192 -3.04 -4.41 0.11
C ALA A 192 -3.84 -5.28 -0.89
N LEU A 193 -5.05 -4.85 -1.27
CA LEU A 193 -5.85 -5.56 -2.27
C LEU A 193 -5.26 -5.43 -3.67
N LEU A 194 -4.76 -4.24 -4.02
CA LEU A 194 -4.08 -4.05 -5.31
C LEU A 194 -2.79 -4.86 -5.37
N TYR A 195 -2.06 -4.97 -4.25
CA TYR A 195 -0.86 -5.80 -4.13
C TYR A 195 -1.16 -7.29 -4.30
N GLY A 196 -2.22 -7.78 -3.66
CA GLY A 196 -2.71 -9.15 -3.84
C GLY A 196 -3.13 -9.43 -5.29
N ALA A 197 -3.88 -8.51 -5.91
CA ALA A 197 -4.28 -8.62 -7.31
C ALA A 197 -3.09 -8.61 -8.28
N ALA A 198 -2.04 -7.83 -8.00
CA ALA A 198 -0.81 -7.83 -8.80
C ALA A 198 -0.04 -9.17 -8.72
N LEU A 199 -0.18 -9.90 -7.61
CA LEU A 199 0.34 -11.27 -7.45
C LEU A 199 -0.59 -12.35 -8.03
N GLY A 200 -1.75 -11.95 -8.58
CA GLY A 200 -2.76 -12.89 -9.07
C GLY A 200 -3.55 -13.60 -7.98
N ARG A 201 -3.58 -13.05 -6.75
CA ARG A 201 -4.44 -13.56 -5.67
C ARG A 201 -5.89 -13.18 -5.92
N GLU A 202 -6.80 -14.01 -5.42
CA GLU A 202 -8.22 -13.64 -5.36
C GLU A 202 -8.39 -12.47 -4.39
N ILE A 203 -9.25 -11.51 -4.73
CA ILE A 203 -9.51 -10.37 -3.86
C ILE A 203 -11.01 -10.19 -3.59
N GLY A 204 -11.32 -9.61 -2.43
CA GLY A 204 -12.68 -9.27 -2.01
C GLY A 204 -12.73 -7.96 -1.23
N VAL A 205 -13.81 -7.20 -1.44
CA VAL A 205 -14.13 -6.00 -0.66
C VAL A 205 -15.53 -6.14 -0.09
N TYR A 206 -15.62 -6.47 1.19
CA TYR A 206 -16.89 -6.71 1.88
C TYR A 206 -16.74 -6.59 3.40
N GLY A 207 -17.89 -6.54 4.06
CA GLY A 207 -18.04 -6.34 5.47
C GLY A 207 -18.21 -4.89 5.91
N ASP A 208 -18.45 -4.70 7.20
CA ASP A 208 -18.62 -3.37 7.78
C ASP A 208 -17.41 -2.50 7.40
N PRO A 209 -17.61 -1.41 6.64
CA PRO A 209 -16.51 -0.56 6.19
C PRO A 209 -15.74 0.08 7.35
N MET A 210 -16.28 0.06 8.59
CA MET A 210 -15.81 0.75 9.79
C MET A 210 -15.72 2.27 9.57
N VAL A 211 -16.15 3.09 10.52
CA VAL A 211 -16.28 4.54 10.27
C VAL A 211 -15.19 5.30 11.04
N LEU A 212 -14.53 6.24 10.35
CA LEU A 212 -13.69 7.23 11.02
C LEU A 212 -14.58 8.33 11.59
N GLU A 213 -14.33 8.75 12.83
CA GLU A 213 -14.83 10.06 13.28
C GLU A 213 -14.29 11.14 12.34
N ASN A 214 -15.19 11.91 11.73
CA ASN A 214 -14.87 12.97 10.75
C ASN A 214 -14.17 12.47 9.46
N ASP A 215 -14.72 11.46 8.78
CA ASP A 215 -14.26 11.05 7.44
C ASP A 215 -14.11 12.29 6.54
N HIS A 216 -12.89 12.57 6.08
CA HIS A 216 -12.62 13.75 5.26
C HIS A 216 -13.36 13.60 3.93
N ALA A 217 -14.47 14.31 3.80
CA ALA A 217 -15.34 14.33 2.62
C ALA A 217 -14.58 14.52 1.29
N VAL A 218 -13.39 15.13 1.33
CA VAL A 218 -12.46 15.33 0.19
C VAL A 218 -11.97 14.01 -0.42
N LEU A 219 -11.78 12.96 0.38
CA LEU A 219 -11.44 11.62 -0.12
C LEU A 219 -12.68 10.90 -0.68
N GLY A 220 -13.88 11.41 -0.39
CA GLY A 220 -15.16 10.90 -0.87
C GLY A 220 -15.61 9.59 -0.21
N GLY A 221 -14.89 9.14 0.83
CA GLY A 221 -15.16 7.92 1.58
C GLY A 221 -15.35 6.68 0.70
N MET A 222 -16.07 5.70 1.24
CA MET A 222 -16.45 4.49 0.51
C MET A 222 -17.34 4.76 -0.71
N ALA A 223 -18.23 5.75 -0.63
CA ALA A 223 -19.16 6.06 -1.72
C ALA A 223 -18.43 6.43 -3.03
N ARG A 224 -17.31 7.16 -2.94
CA ARG A 224 -16.50 7.47 -4.12
C ARG A 224 -15.78 6.25 -4.67
N GLN A 225 -15.27 5.36 -3.80
CA GLN A 225 -14.66 4.10 -4.23
C GLN A 225 -15.67 3.23 -4.98
N GLN A 226 -16.88 3.07 -4.43
CA GLN A 226 -17.96 2.29 -5.05
C GLN A 226 -18.38 2.86 -6.41
N ARG A 227 -18.45 4.19 -6.56
CA ARG A 227 -18.77 4.80 -7.87
C ARG A 227 -17.67 4.62 -8.91
N LEU A 228 -16.40 4.75 -8.53
CA LEU A 228 -15.28 4.69 -9.46
C LEU A 228 -14.85 3.25 -9.79
N PHE A 229 -15.03 2.34 -8.83
CA PHE A 229 -14.61 0.94 -8.93
C PHE A 229 -15.73 -0.01 -8.48
N PRO A 230 -16.95 0.07 -9.06
CA PRO A 230 -18.09 -0.74 -8.61
C PRO A 230 -17.78 -2.24 -8.69
N GLN A 231 -17.03 -2.65 -9.72
CA GLN A 231 -16.62 -4.03 -9.94
C GLN A 231 -15.61 -4.57 -8.91
N LEU A 232 -15.02 -3.71 -8.06
CA LEU A 232 -14.13 -4.15 -6.98
C LEU A 232 -14.88 -4.34 -5.65
N HIS A 233 -16.12 -3.87 -5.52
CA HIS A 233 -16.88 -3.88 -4.28
C HIS A 233 -17.83 -5.08 -4.23
N GLN A 234 -17.24 -6.26 -4.05
CA GLN A 234 -17.96 -7.54 -3.96
C GLN A 234 -17.10 -8.56 -3.23
N GLU A 235 -17.72 -9.64 -2.75
CA GLU A 235 -17.03 -10.75 -2.11
C GLU A 235 -15.95 -11.34 -3.03
N VAL A 236 -16.29 -11.66 -4.28
CA VAL A 236 -15.32 -12.24 -5.23
C VAL A 236 -15.17 -11.33 -6.43
N VAL A 237 -14.04 -10.63 -6.51
CA VAL A 237 -13.73 -9.77 -7.65
C VAL A 237 -13.25 -10.62 -8.84
N PRO A 238 -13.77 -10.39 -10.06
CA PRO A 238 -13.28 -11.06 -11.26
C PRO A 238 -11.77 -10.89 -11.44
N PRO A 239 -10.98 -11.97 -11.61
CA PRO A 239 -9.51 -11.89 -11.65
C PRO A 239 -8.96 -10.91 -12.68
N GLU A 240 -9.58 -10.82 -13.86
CA GLU A 240 -9.14 -9.92 -14.92
C GLU A 240 -9.43 -8.45 -14.59
N VAL A 241 -10.50 -8.16 -13.84
CA VAL A 241 -10.77 -6.81 -13.33
C VAL A 241 -9.74 -6.44 -12.26
N ALA A 242 -9.45 -7.36 -11.34
CA ALA A 242 -8.46 -7.17 -10.28
C ALA A 242 -7.07 -6.89 -10.87
N LYS A 243 -6.57 -7.76 -11.75
CA LYS A 243 -5.26 -7.64 -12.40
C LYS A 243 -5.14 -6.34 -13.21
N ARG A 244 -6.15 -6.01 -14.02
CA ARG A 244 -6.15 -4.78 -14.82
C ARG A 244 -6.12 -3.54 -13.93
N THR A 245 -6.90 -3.53 -12.85
CA THR A 245 -6.93 -2.38 -11.94
C THR A 245 -5.61 -2.24 -11.18
N ALA A 246 -5.05 -3.33 -10.67
CA ALA A 246 -3.75 -3.34 -10.03
C ALA A 246 -2.66 -2.83 -10.96
N ARG A 247 -2.62 -3.31 -12.22
CA ARG A 247 -1.66 -2.84 -13.23
C ARG A 247 -1.72 -1.32 -13.41
N VAL A 248 -2.92 -0.77 -13.61
CA VAL A 248 -3.12 0.66 -13.85
C VAL A 248 -2.80 1.50 -12.61
N GLU A 249 -3.29 1.12 -11.44
CA GLU A 249 -3.16 1.94 -10.23
C GLU A 249 -1.77 1.84 -9.58
N LEU A 250 -1.10 0.68 -9.70
CA LEU A 250 0.26 0.46 -9.19
C LEU A 250 1.36 0.80 -10.21
N GLY A 251 1.01 1.01 -11.48
CA GLY A 251 1.94 1.32 -12.55
C GLY A 251 2.95 0.20 -12.83
N THR A 252 2.50 -1.06 -12.83
CA THR A 252 3.40 -2.21 -13.05
C THR A 252 3.95 -2.27 -14.49
N ASP A 253 3.40 -1.49 -15.42
CA ASP A 253 3.82 -1.40 -16.81
C ASP A 253 4.60 -0.13 -17.17
N VAL A 254 4.92 0.71 -16.18
CA VAL A 254 5.65 1.97 -16.37
C VAL A 254 6.93 2.04 -15.52
N LEU A 255 7.48 0.88 -15.14
CA LEU A 255 8.71 0.82 -14.38
C LEU A 255 9.89 1.37 -15.18
N LEU A 256 10.65 2.24 -14.53
CA LEU A 256 11.89 2.79 -15.08
C LEU A 256 13.07 1.84 -14.86
N PRO A 257 14.00 1.74 -15.83
CA PRO A 257 15.26 1.03 -15.61
C PRO A 257 16.09 1.69 -14.49
N PRO A 258 17.01 0.96 -13.84
CA PRO A 258 17.79 1.44 -12.69
C PRO A 258 18.46 2.80 -12.88
N GLU A 259 19.04 3.08 -14.05
CA GLU A 259 19.68 4.37 -14.34
C GLU A 259 18.69 5.54 -14.34
N ARG A 260 17.55 5.39 -15.01
CA ARG A 260 16.53 6.44 -15.04
C ARG A 260 15.83 6.59 -13.70
N LEU A 261 15.61 5.50 -12.97
CA LEU A 261 15.06 5.59 -11.63
C LEU A 261 16.01 6.37 -10.71
N ARG A 262 17.32 6.10 -10.72
CA ARG A 262 18.32 6.88 -9.95
C ARG A 262 18.28 8.36 -10.27
N GLU A 263 18.17 8.73 -11.54
CA GLU A 263 18.02 10.12 -11.96
C GLU A 263 16.76 10.78 -11.39
N MET A 264 15.61 10.11 -11.54
CA MET A 264 14.33 10.63 -11.04
C MET A 264 14.31 10.78 -9.51
N LEU A 265 15.04 9.93 -8.79
CA LEU A 265 15.16 9.97 -7.34
C LEU A 265 16.23 10.97 -6.85
N GLY A 266 17.06 11.51 -7.74
CA GLY A 266 18.19 12.37 -7.37
C GLY A 266 19.39 11.62 -6.78
N TRP A 267 19.55 10.34 -7.11
CA TRP A 267 20.61 9.46 -6.62
C TRP A 267 21.81 9.36 -7.56
N GLN A 268 21.91 10.24 -8.56
CA GLN A 268 23.11 10.27 -9.39
C GLN A 268 24.32 10.66 -8.54
N VAL A 269 25.31 9.77 -8.50
CA VAL A 269 26.65 10.12 -8.01
C VAL A 269 27.21 11.11 -9.02
N THR A 270 27.21 12.40 -8.70
CA THR A 270 28.12 13.29 -9.42
C THR A 270 29.52 12.79 -9.09
N PRO A 271 30.39 12.43 -10.07
CA PRO A 271 31.78 12.24 -9.75
C PRO A 271 32.28 13.57 -9.18
N VAL A 272 32.63 13.59 -7.89
CA VAL A 272 33.41 14.70 -7.33
C VAL A 272 34.69 14.72 -8.16
N PRO A 273 34.99 15.78 -8.92
CA PRO A 273 36.28 15.86 -9.57
C PRO A 273 37.31 15.90 -8.44
N CYS A 274 38.19 14.90 -8.38
CA CYS A 274 39.41 15.01 -7.59
C CYS A 274 40.10 16.30 -8.03
N ARG A 275 40.06 17.34 -7.19
CA ARG A 275 40.91 18.50 -7.40
C ARG A 275 42.34 18.01 -7.20
N THR A 276 43.09 18.04 -8.30
CA THR A 276 44.55 17.89 -8.36
C THR A 276 45.24 18.81 -7.38
#